data_AF-A0A1I7L6D6-F1
#
_entry.id   AF-A0A1I7L6D6-F1
#
_cell.length_a   1.000
_cell.length_b   1.000
_cell.length_c   1.000
_cell.angle_alpha   90.00
_cell.angle_beta   90.00
_cell.angle_gamma   90.00
#
_symmetry.space_group_name_H-M   'P 1'
#
loop_
_entity.id
_entity.type
_entity.pdbx_description
1 polymer ?
#
loop_
_entity_poly.entity_id
_entity_poly.type
_entity_poly.pdbx_seq_one_letter_code
_entity_poly.pdbx_strand_id
1 'polypeptide(L)'
;MDADQVREALPERYEVIGGKVYDMSPPPAEPHQRIVGAIYAHLYAFLKGKTCRAYVAPFGVWLDEASGDYVEPDIAVICDPAKIQHKGCVGAPDLVIEILSPSTAVKDKSVKRDLYREKGVREYWLVDPMLQTVEVYRFEGPAGGPMAAPAVYGAADVVPVGALDGVSVDMRDVFET
;
A
#
# COMPACT_ATOMS: atom_id res chain seq x y z
N MET A 1 9.25 12.97 31.09
CA MET A 1 8.93 13.84 29.96
C MET A 1 7.49 13.58 29.61
N ASP A 2 6.69 14.65 29.53
CA ASP A 2 5.25 14.58 29.41
C ASP A 2 4.84 14.14 28.00
N ALA A 3 3.90 13.21 27.87
CA ALA A 3 3.49 12.63 26.59
C ALA A 3 2.87 13.67 25.65
N ASP A 4 2.39 14.80 26.20
CA ASP A 4 1.83 15.90 25.45
C ASP A 4 2.89 16.78 24.74
N GLN A 5 4.15 16.80 25.19
CA GLN A 5 5.20 17.62 24.56
C GLN A 5 5.80 17.01 23.29
N VAL A 6 5.61 15.71 23.04
CA VAL A 6 6.08 15.04 21.80
C VAL A 6 5.13 15.29 20.62
N ARG A 7 3.89 15.69 20.91
CA ARG A 7 2.83 15.88 19.92
C ARG A 7 2.97 17.16 19.08
N GLU A 8 3.84 18.10 19.49
CA GLU A 8 4.02 19.41 18.86
C GLU A 8 5.04 19.45 17.69
N ALA A 9 5.66 18.32 17.30
CA ALA A 9 6.72 18.31 16.28
C ALA A 9 6.50 17.33 15.10
N LEU A 10 5.32 16.72 14.97
CA LEU A 10 5.04 15.83 13.84
C LEU A 10 4.55 16.62 12.61
N PRO A 11 4.97 16.23 11.39
CA PRO A 11 4.42 16.78 10.15
C PRO A 11 2.90 16.59 10.07
N GLU A 12 2.23 17.37 9.20
CA GLU A 12 0.79 17.22 8.95
C GLU A 12 0.42 15.82 8.44
N ARG A 13 1.25 15.26 7.56
CA ARG A 13 1.17 13.87 7.11
C ARG A 13 2.50 13.18 7.35
N TYR A 14 2.47 12.05 8.03
CA TYR A 14 3.67 11.31 8.38
C TYR A 14 3.44 9.80 8.38
N GLU A 15 4.52 9.04 8.28
CA GLU A 15 4.55 7.61 8.58
C GLU A 15 5.51 7.36 9.74
N VAL A 16 5.28 6.27 10.49
CA VAL A 16 6.18 5.78 11.54
C VAL A 16 6.59 4.36 11.18
N ILE A 17 7.88 4.16 10.90
CA ILE A 17 8.41 2.82 10.56
C ILE A 17 9.66 2.56 11.42
N GLY A 18 9.61 1.51 12.24
CA GLY A 18 10.69 1.16 13.16
C GLY A 18 11.04 2.30 14.12
N GLY A 19 10.03 3.04 14.59
CA GLY A 19 10.18 4.20 15.47
C GLY A 19 10.72 5.48 14.80
N LYS A 20 10.94 5.48 13.47
CA LYS A 20 11.36 6.68 12.72
C LYS A 20 10.15 7.34 12.07
N VAL A 21 10.07 8.67 12.21
CA VAL A 21 9.05 9.50 11.56
C VAL A 21 9.53 9.87 10.16
N TYR A 22 8.67 9.68 9.18
CA TYR A 22 8.87 10.09 7.78
C TYR A 22 7.83 11.13 7.41
N ASP A 23 8.27 12.31 6.97
CA ASP A 23 7.38 13.33 6.40
C ASP A 23 6.89 12.89 5.02
N MET A 24 5.58 12.99 4.78
CA MET A 24 4.93 12.64 3.52
C MET A 24 4.68 13.87 2.63
N SER A 25 5.29 15.01 2.96
CA SER A 25 5.24 16.26 2.20
C SER A 25 6.39 16.37 1.20
N PRO A 26 6.19 17.06 0.05
CA PRO A 26 4.91 17.57 -0.44
C PRO A 26 4.01 16.44 -0.98
N PRO A 27 2.70 16.71 -1.21
CA PRO A 27 1.82 15.76 -1.88
C PRO A 27 2.36 15.31 -3.24
N PRO A 28 2.02 14.09 -3.69
CA PRO A 28 2.48 13.57 -4.97
C PRO A 28 1.91 14.37 -6.16
N ALA A 29 2.61 14.31 -7.30
CA ALA A 29 2.19 14.96 -8.55
C ALA A 29 0.93 14.31 -9.15
N GLU A 30 0.25 15.02 -10.05
CA GLU A 30 -1.01 14.56 -10.67
C GLU A 30 -0.98 13.14 -11.26
N PRO A 31 0.07 12.71 -12.02
CA PRO A 31 0.08 11.37 -12.62
C PRO A 31 -0.05 10.24 -11.60
N HIS A 32 0.47 10.45 -10.39
CA HIS A 32 0.34 9.50 -9.29
C HIS A 32 -1.12 9.36 -8.85
N GLN A 33 -1.82 10.47 -8.63
CA GLN A 33 -3.21 10.46 -8.17
C GLN A 33 -4.16 9.88 -9.21
N ARG A 34 -3.87 10.12 -10.50
CA ARG A 34 -4.61 9.55 -11.61
C ARG A 34 -4.48 8.02 -11.67
N ILE A 35 -3.26 7.49 -11.51
CA ILE A 35 -3.00 6.04 -11.43
C ILE A 35 -3.69 5.42 -10.22
N VAL A 36 -3.63 6.07 -9.04
CA VAL A 36 -4.37 5.63 -7.84
C VAL A 36 -5.85 5.50 -8.13
N GLY A 37 -6.45 6.53 -8.75
CA GLY A 37 -7.88 6.55 -9.09
C GLY A 37 -8.26 5.42 -10.06
N ALA A 38 -7.43 5.17 -11.07
CA ALA A 38 -7.65 4.10 -12.04
C ALA A 38 -7.65 2.72 -11.38
N ILE A 39 -6.60 2.38 -10.63
CA ILE A 39 -6.51 1.09 -9.94
C ILE A 39 -7.64 0.94 -8.92
N TYR A 40 -7.94 1.99 -8.15
CA TYR A 40 -9.04 1.98 -7.19
C TYR A 40 -10.39 1.71 -7.86
N ALA A 41 -10.66 2.29 -9.04
CA ALA A 41 -11.92 2.07 -9.75
C ALA A 41 -12.13 0.59 -10.11
N HIS A 42 -11.09 -0.10 -10.59
CA HIS A 42 -11.15 -1.55 -10.89
C HIS A 42 -11.46 -2.35 -9.63
N LEU A 43 -10.72 -2.11 -8.55
CA LEU A 43 -10.90 -2.81 -7.28
C LEU A 43 -12.28 -2.53 -6.67
N TYR A 44 -12.69 -1.26 -6.62
CA TYR A 44 -13.98 -0.85 -6.06
C TYR A 44 -15.16 -1.48 -6.81
N ALA A 45 -15.12 -1.48 -8.15
CA ALA A 45 -16.15 -2.10 -8.96
C ALA A 45 -16.27 -3.60 -8.67
N PHE A 46 -15.15 -4.31 -8.59
CA PHE A 46 -15.13 -5.73 -8.27
C PHE A 46 -15.59 -6.03 -6.83
N LEU A 47 -15.20 -5.20 -5.86
CA LEU A 47 -15.48 -5.41 -4.43
C LEU A 47 -16.90 -5.03 -4.02
N LYS A 48 -17.70 -4.44 -4.91
CA LYS A 48 -19.08 -4.05 -4.64
C LYS A 48 -19.92 -5.26 -4.19
N GLY A 49 -20.48 -5.17 -2.97
CA GLY A 49 -21.29 -6.24 -2.37
C GLY A 49 -20.50 -7.40 -1.77
N LYS A 50 -19.16 -7.32 -1.73
CA LYS A 50 -18.29 -8.29 -1.06
C LYS A 50 -17.88 -7.80 0.33
N THR A 51 -17.24 -8.69 1.10
CA THR A 51 -16.73 -8.35 2.45
C THR A 51 -15.52 -7.42 2.39
N CYS A 52 -14.61 -7.65 1.44
CA CYS A 52 -13.41 -6.82 1.32
C CYS A 52 -13.71 -5.41 0.82
N ARG A 53 -12.91 -4.43 1.25
CA ARG A 53 -13.03 -3.02 0.87
C ARG A 53 -11.67 -2.46 0.48
N ALA A 54 -11.63 -1.66 -0.58
CA ALA A 54 -10.46 -0.89 -0.98
C ALA A 54 -10.55 0.53 -0.38
N TYR A 55 -9.41 1.09 -0.02
CA TYR A 55 -9.24 2.46 0.48
C TYR A 55 -8.05 3.11 -0.22
N VAL A 56 -8.08 4.43 -0.34
CA VAL A 56 -7.00 5.24 -0.93
C VAL A 56 -6.46 6.22 0.11
N ALA A 57 -5.21 6.64 -0.03
CA ALA A 57 -4.63 7.67 0.83
C ALA A 57 -5.43 9.01 0.77
N PRO A 58 -5.55 9.76 1.89
CA PRO A 58 -5.07 9.42 3.22
C PRO A 58 -5.94 8.36 3.89
N PHE A 59 -5.33 7.22 4.23
CA PHE A 59 -5.96 6.14 4.97
C PHE A 59 -4.88 5.46 5.84
N GLY A 60 -4.97 5.68 7.15
CA GLY A 60 -3.97 5.21 8.09
C GLY A 60 -4.04 3.71 8.35
N VAL A 61 -2.88 3.04 8.38
CA VAL A 61 -2.74 1.63 8.70
C VAL A 61 -1.76 1.46 9.85
N TRP A 62 -2.26 1.04 11.01
CA TRP A 62 -1.45 0.62 12.16
C TRP A 62 -1.15 -0.87 12.02
N LEU A 63 0.03 -1.21 11.54
CA LEU A 63 0.40 -2.60 11.25
C LEU A 63 0.58 -3.43 12.52
N ASP A 64 1.03 -2.79 13.60
CA ASP A 64 1.29 -3.41 14.89
C ASP A 64 1.22 -2.36 16.00
N GLU A 65 0.29 -2.52 16.93
CA GLU A 65 0.12 -1.61 18.06
C GLU A 65 1.33 -1.61 19.00
N ALA A 66 2.08 -2.71 19.11
CA ALA A 66 3.22 -2.83 20.01
C ALA A 66 4.45 -2.11 19.47
N SER A 67 4.71 -2.18 18.16
CA SER A 67 5.82 -1.44 17.53
C SER A 67 5.48 0.02 17.26
N GLY A 68 4.18 0.35 17.15
CA GLY A 68 3.73 1.68 16.76
C GLY A 68 3.94 1.96 15.26
N ASP A 69 4.17 0.93 14.45
CA ASP A 69 4.34 1.09 13.01
C ASP A 69 3.02 1.56 12.38
N TYR A 70 3.08 2.73 11.75
CA TYR A 70 1.98 3.44 11.12
C TYR A 70 2.37 3.86 9.71
N VAL A 71 1.55 3.52 8.72
CA VAL A 71 1.79 3.85 7.32
C VAL A 71 0.52 4.37 6.65
N GLU A 72 0.70 5.12 5.57
CA GLU A 72 -0.39 5.61 4.70
C GLU A 72 -0.16 5.09 3.29
N PRO A 73 -0.54 3.83 2.99
CA PRO A 73 -0.39 3.27 1.65
C PRO A 73 -1.30 4.02 0.67
N ASP A 74 -0.86 4.11 -0.58
CA ASP A 74 -1.68 4.75 -1.62
C ASP A 74 -3.00 4.01 -1.85
N ILE A 75 -2.97 2.67 -1.86
CA ILE A 75 -4.16 1.83 -1.87
C ILE A 75 -3.98 0.65 -0.90
N ALA A 76 -4.99 0.40 -0.09
CA ALA A 76 -5.07 -0.80 0.75
C ALA A 76 -6.40 -1.53 0.53
N VAL A 77 -6.36 -2.87 0.49
CA VAL A 77 -7.56 -3.72 0.54
C VAL A 77 -7.58 -4.50 1.85
N ILE A 78 -8.72 -4.46 2.53
CA ILE A 78 -8.94 -5.14 3.81
C ILE A 78 -10.17 -6.04 3.67
N CYS A 79 -9.97 -7.34 3.88
CA CYS A 79 -11.01 -8.37 3.81
C CYS A 79 -11.63 -8.72 5.16
N ASP A 80 -10.93 -8.45 6.26
CA ASP A 80 -11.45 -8.63 7.62
C ASP A 80 -12.06 -7.31 8.14
N PRO A 81 -13.40 -7.22 8.29
CA PRO A 81 -14.04 -6.01 8.78
C PRO A 81 -13.64 -5.62 10.20
N ALA A 82 -13.16 -6.55 11.02
CA ALA A 82 -12.73 -6.26 12.39
C ALA A 82 -11.48 -5.37 12.45
N LYS A 83 -10.67 -5.37 11.38
CA LYS A 83 -9.50 -4.50 11.24
C LYS A 83 -9.88 -3.06 10.90
N ILE A 84 -11.08 -2.83 10.37
CA ILE A 84 -11.52 -1.51 9.91
C ILE A 84 -12.13 -0.76 11.09
N GLN A 85 -11.43 0.28 11.54
CA GLN A 85 -11.84 1.14 12.65
C GLN A 85 -12.14 2.57 12.18
N HIS A 86 -12.62 3.42 13.09
CA HIS A 86 -13.01 4.79 12.76
C HIS A 86 -11.87 5.63 12.13
N LYS A 87 -10.62 5.39 12.54
CA LYS A 87 -9.45 6.15 12.09
C LYS A 87 -8.63 5.48 10.98
N GLY A 88 -9.01 4.30 10.51
CA GLY A 88 -8.25 3.56 9.49
C GLY A 88 -8.28 2.05 9.72
N CYS A 89 -7.16 1.38 9.49
CA CYS A 89 -6.99 -0.06 9.66
C CYS A 89 -6.05 -0.39 10.82
N VAL A 90 -6.41 -1.34 11.68
CA VAL A 90 -5.52 -1.93 12.70
C VAL A 90 -5.23 -3.38 12.31
N GLY A 91 -3.95 -3.67 12.09
CA GLY A 91 -3.44 -4.91 11.53
C GLY A 91 -3.13 -4.80 10.04
N ALA A 92 -2.44 -5.82 9.51
CA ALA A 92 -2.00 -5.84 8.11
C ALA A 92 -3.17 -5.96 7.11
N PRO A 93 -3.19 -5.11 6.05
CA PRO A 93 -4.08 -5.28 4.90
C PRO A 93 -3.80 -6.57 4.11
N ASP A 94 -4.79 -7.02 3.35
CA ASP A 94 -4.65 -8.17 2.45
C ASP A 94 -3.83 -7.81 1.20
N LEU A 95 -4.02 -6.60 0.69
CA LEU A 95 -3.26 -6.04 -0.44
C LEU A 95 -2.82 -4.62 -0.09
N VAL A 96 -1.58 -4.29 -0.41
CA VAL A 96 -1.07 -2.91 -0.43
C VAL A 96 -0.51 -2.61 -1.81
N ILE A 97 -0.82 -1.43 -2.35
CA ILE A 97 -0.27 -0.93 -3.61
C ILE A 97 0.33 0.45 -3.33
N GLU A 98 1.60 0.63 -3.71
CA GLU A 98 2.30 1.92 -3.64
C GLU A 98 2.64 2.37 -5.06
N ILE A 99 2.37 3.64 -5.35
CA ILE A 99 2.71 4.27 -6.61
C ILE A 99 4.00 5.04 -6.38
N LEU A 100 5.07 4.61 -7.05
CA LEU A 100 6.38 5.17 -6.85
C LEU A 100 6.41 6.65 -7.24
N SER A 101 6.97 7.45 -6.35
CA SER A 101 7.37 8.83 -6.61
C SER A 101 8.88 8.97 -6.41
N PRO A 102 9.54 9.98 -7.01
CA PRO A 102 10.98 10.19 -6.82
C PRO A 102 11.39 10.33 -5.35
N SER A 103 10.53 10.86 -4.48
CA SER A 103 10.80 11.07 -3.06
C SER A 103 10.63 9.83 -2.20
N THR A 104 9.81 8.86 -2.61
CA THR A 104 9.48 7.67 -1.80
C THR A 104 10.06 6.37 -2.33
N ALA A 105 10.51 6.33 -3.60
CA ALA A 105 10.83 5.09 -4.30
C ALA A 105 11.82 4.17 -3.57
N VAL A 106 12.87 4.71 -2.94
CA VAL A 106 13.84 3.91 -2.18
C VAL A 106 13.19 3.25 -0.97
N LYS A 107 12.36 4.00 -0.24
CA LYS A 107 11.63 3.53 0.95
C LYS A 107 10.62 2.45 0.56
N ASP A 108 9.88 2.66 -0.52
CA ASP A 108 8.83 1.73 -0.96
C ASP A 108 9.43 0.41 -1.48
N LYS A 109 10.56 0.48 -2.20
CA LYS A 109 11.27 -0.70 -2.74
C LYS A 109 11.99 -1.55 -1.69
N SER A 110 12.24 -1.01 -0.49
CA SER A 110 13.04 -1.69 0.54
C SER A 110 12.32 -1.72 1.89
N VAL A 111 12.32 -0.60 2.60
CA VAL A 111 11.83 -0.46 3.97
C VAL A 111 10.36 -0.90 4.10
N LYS A 112 9.46 -0.36 3.27
CA LYS A 112 8.03 -0.71 3.34
C LYS A 112 7.77 -2.13 2.88
N ARG A 113 8.43 -2.59 1.80
CA ARG A 113 8.31 -3.98 1.34
C ARG A 113 8.64 -4.98 2.45
N ASP A 114 9.76 -4.78 3.13
CA ASP A 114 10.21 -5.69 4.19
C ASP A 114 9.29 -5.60 5.43
N LEU A 115 8.85 -4.38 5.79
CA LEU A 115 7.85 -4.15 6.84
C LEU A 115 6.52 -4.87 6.55
N TYR A 116 5.95 -4.66 5.36
CA TYR A 116 4.68 -5.27 4.96
C TYR A 116 4.76 -6.79 4.99
N ARG A 117 5.87 -7.35 4.51
CA ARG A 117 6.13 -8.78 4.57
C ARG A 117 6.19 -9.28 6.02
N GLU A 118 6.93 -8.59 6.90
CA GLU A 118 7.06 -8.97 8.31
C GLU A 118 5.72 -8.91 9.04
N LYS A 119 4.91 -7.89 8.76
CA LYS A 119 3.62 -7.66 9.42
C LYS A 119 2.47 -8.50 8.84
N GLY A 120 2.72 -9.27 7.78
CA GLY A 120 1.78 -10.26 7.25
C GLY A 120 0.81 -9.73 6.18
N VAL A 121 1.20 -8.68 5.45
CA VAL A 121 0.53 -8.34 4.19
C VAL A 121 0.66 -9.54 3.25
N ARG A 122 -0.38 -9.88 2.48
CA ARG A 122 -0.36 -11.07 1.61
C ARG A 122 0.21 -10.74 0.22
N GLU A 123 -0.13 -9.57 -0.31
CA GLU A 123 0.32 -9.11 -1.62
C GLU A 123 0.70 -7.62 -1.59
N TYR A 124 1.80 -7.29 -2.25
CA TYR A 124 2.34 -5.94 -2.31
C TYR A 124 2.73 -5.56 -3.73
N TRP A 125 2.21 -4.44 -4.21
CA TRP A 125 2.47 -3.93 -5.56
C TRP A 125 3.30 -2.65 -5.49
N LEU A 126 4.30 -2.57 -6.37
CA LEU A 126 5.00 -1.33 -6.68
C LEU A 126 4.69 -0.94 -8.12
N VAL A 127 3.99 0.18 -8.28
CA VAL A 127 3.64 0.72 -9.60
C VAL A 127 4.61 1.84 -9.91
N ASP A 128 5.35 1.73 -11.02
CA ASP A 128 6.27 2.77 -11.48
C ASP A 128 5.63 3.57 -12.62
N PRO A 129 5.20 4.83 -12.39
CA PRO A 129 4.60 5.65 -13.44
C PRO A 129 5.58 6.01 -14.56
N MET A 130 6.88 6.11 -14.26
CA MET A 130 7.89 6.52 -15.24
C MET A 130 8.23 5.39 -16.19
N LEU A 131 8.36 4.17 -15.67
CA LEU A 131 8.66 2.98 -16.46
C LEU A 131 7.40 2.28 -16.98
N GLN A 132 6.23 2.65 -16.48
CA GLN A 132 4.94 1.99 -16.75
C GLN A 132 5.01 0.48 -16.48
N THR A 133 5.57 0.14 -15.31
CA THR A 133 5.73 -1.24 -14.85
C THR A 133 5.07 -1.46 -13.50
N VAL A 134 4.70 -2.70 -13.23
CA VAL A 134 4.23 -3.15 -11.91
C VAL A 134 5.06 -4.32 -11.44
N GLU A 135 5.66 -4.20 -10.25
CA GLU A 135 6.26 -5.32 -9.52
C GLU A 135 5.23 -5.87 -8.51
N VAL A 136 4.91 -7.15 -8.58
CA VAL A 136 3.97 -7.83 -7.69
C VAL A 136 4.72 -8.82 -6.82
N TYR A 137 4.79 -8.51 -5.52
CA TYR A 137 5.29 -9.39 -4.48
C TYR A 137 4.13 -10.16 -3.87
N ARG A 138 4.20 -11.49 -3.94
CA ARG A 138 3.29 -12.38 -3.22
C ARG A 138 4.05 -12.96 -2.04
N PHE A 139 3.65 -12.58 -0.84
CA PHE A 139 4.30 -13.02 0.38
C PHE A 139 3.72 -14.38 0.79
N GLU A 140 4.11 -15.42 0.05
CA GLU A 140 3.84 -16.81 0.41
C GLU A 140 4.94 -17.35 1.33
N GLY A 141 4.56 -18.19 2.30
CA GLY A 141 5.48 -18.89 3.18
C GLY A 141 5.72 -18.22 4.56
N PRO A 142 6.52 -18.87 5.43
CA PRO A 142 6.75 -18.40 6.79
C PRO A 142 7.54 -17.08 6.82
N ALA A 143 7.20 -16.22 7.79
CA ALA A 143 7.93 -14.98 8.06
C ALA A 143 9.43 -15.29 8.27
N GLY A 144 10.31 -14.53 7.59
CA GLY A 144 11.77 -14.70 7.66
C GLY A 144 12.39 -15.67 6.65
N GLY A 145 11.60 -16.35 5.80
CA GLY A 145 12.14 -17.14 4.69
C GLY A 145 12.80 -16.28 3.58
N PRO A 146 13.47 -16.87 2.58
CA PRO A 146 13.91 -16.13 1.39
C PRO A 146 12.70 -15.54 0.66
N MET A 147 12.80 -14.29 0.20
CA MET A 147 11.76 -13.65 -0.59
C MET A 147 11.84 -14.12 -2.04
N ALA A 148 10.73 -14.58 -2.61
CA ALA A 148 10.66 -14.85 -4.04
C ALA A 148 10.84 -13.55 -4.83
N ALA A 149 11.38 -13.65 -6.04
CA ALA A 149 11.41 -12.52 -6.97
C ALA A 149 9.97 -12.08 -7.29
N PRO A 150 9.71 -10.76 -7.44
CA PRO A 150 8.39 -10.30 -7.83
C PRO A 150 8.06 -10.73 -9.27
N ALA A 151 6.78 -10.90 -9.56
CA ALA A 151 6.32 -10.91 -10.94
C ALA A 151 6.36 -9.46 -11.47
N VAL A 152 6.82 -9.27 -12.71
CA VAL A 152 6.94 -7.94 -13.32
C VAL A 152 6.03 -7.88 -14.54
N TYR A 153 5.22 -6.82 -14.59
CA TYR A 153 4.25 -6.55 -15.65
C TYR A 153 4.52 -5.18 -16.27
N GLY A 154 4.23 -5.04 -17.56
CA GLY A 154 4.31 -3.79 -18.30
C GLY A 154 2.94 -3.18 -18.61
N ALA A 155 2.95 -2.06 -19.33
CA ALA A 155 1.76 -1.26 -19.60
C ALA A 155 0.62 -1.98 -20.35
N ALA A 156 0.93 -3.03 -21.11
CA ALA A 156 -0.06 -3.77 -21.90
C ALA A 156 -0.65 -5.00 -21.17
N ASP A 157 -0.13 -5.31 -19.98
CA ASP A 157 -0.47 -6.53 -19.26
C ASP A 157 -1.74 -6.39 -18.41
N VAL A 158 -2.36 -7.52 -18.14
CA VAL A 158 -3.46 -7.64 -17.17
C VAL A 158 -2.91 -8.31 -15.92
N VAL A 159 -2.90 -7.58 -14.81
CA VAL A 159 -2.27 -8.02 -13.57
C VAL A 159 -3.29 -8.69 -12.66
N PRO A 160 -3.19 -10.01 -12.38
CA PRO A 160 -4.08 -10.69 -11.46
C PRO A 160 -3.75 -10.28 -10.01
N VAL A 161 -4.80 -9.97 -9.24
CA VAL A 161 -4.68 -9.66 -7.81
C VAL A 161 -4.74 -10.97 -7.03
N GLY A 162 -3.59 -11.55 -6.69
CA GLY A 162 -3.53 -12.88 -6.05
C GLY A 162 -4.13 -12.90 -4.64
N ALA A 163 -4.20 -11.75 -3.95
CA ALA A 163 -4.89 -11.63 -2.67
C ALA A 163 -6.43 -11.78 -2.78
N LEU A 164 -6.99 -11.62 -3.99
CA LEU A 164 -8.43 -11.58 -4.27
C LEU A 164 -8.78 -12.50 -5.46
N ASP A 165 -9.51 -13.59 -5.20
CA ASP A 165 -9.89 -14.51 -6.26
C ASP A 165 -10.83 -13.87 -7.29
N GLY A 166 -10.44 -13.94 -8.57
CA GLY A 166 -11.29 -13.56 -9.70
C GLY A 166 -11.27 -12.08 -10.09
N VAL A 167 -10.24 -11.32 -9.68
CA VAL A 167 -10.02 -9.95 -10.14
C VAL A 167 -8.62 -9.73 -10.69
N SER A 168 -8.56 -8.87 -11.70
CA SER A 168 -7.33 -8.38 -12.30
C SER A 168 -7.48 -6.91 -12.65
N VAL A 169 -6.36 -6.21 -12.78
CA VAL A 169 -6.32 -4.81 -13.21
C VAL A 169 -5.65 -4.74 -14.58
N ASP A 170 -6.31 -4.15 -15.57
CA ASP A 170 -5.72 -3.92 -16.90
C ASP A 170 -4.81 -2.70 -16.85
N MET A 171 -3.53 -2.86 -17.14
CA MET A 171 -2.57 -1.76 -17.03
C MET A 171 -2.72 -0.72 -18.14
N ARG A 172 -3.41 -1.04 -19.24
CA ARG A 172 -3.77 -0.04 -20.25
C ARG A 172 -4.70 1.00 -19.65
N ASP A 173 -5.73 0.53 -18.95
CA ASP A 173 -6.70 1.39 -18.25
C ASP A 173 -6.06 2.20 -17.10
N VAL A 174 -4.86 1.84 -16.64
CA VAL A 174 -4.13 2.54 -15.58
C VAL A 174 -3.18 3.60 -16.13
N PHE A 175 -2.39 3.23 -17.14
CA PHE A 175 -1.35 4.11 -17.67
C PHE A 175 -1.81 5.01 -18.83
N GLU A 176 -2.87 4.64 -19.55
CA GLU A 176 -3.45 5.43 -20.67
C GLU A 176 -4.58 6.38 -20.22
N THR A 177 -4.85 6.46 -18.92
CA THR A 177 -5.77 7.47 -18.33
C THR A 177 -5.37 8.90 -18.67
#